data_AF-G7Q5E4-F1
#
_entry.id   AF-G7Q5E4-F1
#
_cell.length_a   1.000
_cell.length_b   1.000
_cell.length_c   1.000
_cell.angle_alpha   90.00
_cell.angle_beta   90.00
_cell.angle_gamma   90.00
#
_symmetry.space_group_name_H-M   'P 1'
#
loop_
_entity.id
_entity.type
_entity.pdbx_description
1 polymer ?
#
loop_
_entity_poly.entity_id
_entity_poly.type
_entity_poly.pdbx_seq_one_letter_code
_entity_poly.pdbx_strand_id
1 'polypeptide(L)' 'MCTTNATRKENVLEIDFNQGLAFALAEVVHGYVAAMKLPVDAALSINMTVVIDAGHYDVSNGDAFGEIYGAMDVNLQL' A
#
# COMPACT_ATOMS: atom_id res chain seq x y z
N MET A 1 -4.66 41.13 11.36
CA MET A 1 -3.73 40.66 10.32
C MET A 1 -4.00 39.18 10.11
N CYS A 2 -4.57 38.80 8.96
CA CYS A 2 -4.64 37.40 8.56
C CYS A 2 -3.29 36.98 7.98
N THR A 3 -2.73 35.87 8.44
CA THR A 3 -1.82 35.05 7.64
C THR A 3 -2.10 33.59 7.96
N THR A 4 -2.67 32.92 6.96
CA THR A 4 -2.94 31.49 6.93
C THR A 4 -1.61 30.77 6.71
N ASN A 5 -1.12 30.04 7.71
CA ASN A 5 -0.02 29.10 7.48
C ASN A 5 -0.59 27.81 6.93
N ALA A 6 -0.46 27.66 5.61
CA ALA A 6 -0.70 26.41 4.91
C ALA A 6 0.30 25.36 5.40
N THR A 7 -0.12 24.53 6.36
CA THR A 7 0.59 23.29 6.66
C THR A 7 0.22 22.30 5.56
N ARG A 8 1.17 22.07 4.65
CA ARG A 8 1.17 21.01 3.64
C ARG A 8 0.70 19.71 4.30
N LYS A 9 -0.56 19.32 4.10
CA LYS A 9 -0.98 17.94 4.37
C LYS A 9 -0.22 17.08 3.38
N GLU A 10 0.82 16.42 3.88
CA GLU A 10 1.43 15.28 3.21
C GLU A 10 0.30 14.35 2.76
N ASN A 11 0.43 13.75 1.58
CA ASN A 11 -0.56 12.84 1.01
C ASN A 11 -0.67 11.59 1.91
N VAL A 12 -1.38 11.70 3.02
CA VAL A 12 -1.74 10.57 3.86
C VAL A 12 -2.86 9.86 3.13
N LEU A 13 -2.55 8.69 2.60
CA LEU A 13 -3.57 7.77 2.12
C LEU A 13 -4.30 7.25 3.36
N GLU A 14 -5.49 7.76 3.63
CA GLU A 14 -6.40 7.23 4.64
C GLU A 14 -7.07 5.99 4.05
N ILE A 15 -6.74 4.81 4.58
CA ILE A 15 -7.26 3.52 4.11
C ILE A 15 -8.37 3.04 5.05
N ASP A 16 -9.58 2.84 4.52
CA ASP A 16 -10.71 2.29 5.30
C ASP A 16 -10.77 0.76 5.21
N PHE A 17 -10.25 0.09 6.24
CA PHE A 17 -10.30 -1.37 6.34
C PHE A 17 -11.69 -1.94 6.64
N ASN A 18 -12.69 -1.12 7.02
CA ASN A 18 -14.06 -1.61 7.24
C ASN A 18 -14.72 -2.06 5.92
N GLN A 19 -14.23 -1.55 4.79
CA GLN A 19 -14.65 -1.97 3.44
C GLN A 19 -13.92 -3.25 2.98
N GLY A 20 -13.00 -3.78 3.79
CA GLY A 20 -12.26 -5.01 3.56
C GLY A 20 -10.90 -4.78 2.91
N LEU A 21 -10.03 -5.80 3.02
CA LEU A 21 -8.63 -5.75 2.57
C LEU A 21 -8.50 -5.48 1.06
N ALA A 22 -9.41 -6.01 0.24
CA ALA A 22 -9.37 -5.83 -1.22
C ALA A 22 -9.57 -4.35 -1.61
N PHE A 23 -10.47 -3.64 -0.92
CA PHE A 23 -10.70 -2.22 -1.14
C PHE A 23 -9.47 -1.40 -0.74
N ALA A 24 -8.97 -1.66 0.48
CA ALA A 24 -7.77 -1.03 1.00
C ALA A 24 -6.56 -1.16 0.05
N LEU A 25 -6.35 -2.36 -0.50
CA LEU A 25 -5.27 -2.62 -1.45
C LEU A 25 -5.51 -1.89 -2.79
N ALA A 26 -6.76 -1.83 -3.27
CA ALA A 26 -7.11 -1.13 -4.51
C ALA A 26 -6.79 0.38 -4.42
N GLU A 27 -7.01 1.02 -3.28
CA GLU A 27 -6.66 2.43 -3.07
C GLU A 27 -5.15 2.67 -3.16
N VAL A 28 -4.35 1.81 -2.49
CA VAL A 28 -2.88 1.86 -2.54
C VAL A 28 -2.38 1.69 -3.97
N VAL A 29 -2.89 0.66 -4.67
CA VAL A 29 -2.49 0.35 -6.05
C VAL A 29 -2.88 1.48 -7.00
N HIS A 30 -4.09 2.01 -6.90
CA HIS A 30 -4.54 3.12 -7.73
C HIS A 30 -3.67 4.38 -7.51
N GLY A 31 -3.33 4.68 -6.26
CA GLY A 31 -2.39 5.75 -5.91
C GLY A 31 -1.01 5.55 -6.54
N TYR A 32 -0.48 4.32 -6.50
CA TYR A 32 0.79 3.98 -7.14
C TYR A 32 0.75 4.16 -8.67
N VAL A 33 -0.30 3.66 -9.33
CA VAL A 33 -0.50 3.80 -10.78
C VAL A 33 -0.48 5.27 -11.19
N ALA A 34 -1.22 6.12 -10.46
CA ALA A 34 -1.30 7.55 -10.72
C ALA A 34 0.04 8.27 -10.48
N ALA A 35 0.73 7.95 -9.38
CA ALA A 35 2.01 8.56 -9.03
C ALA A 35 3.12 8.21 -10.03
N MET A 36 3.16 6.95 -10.47
CA MET A 36 4.15 6.45 -11.43
C MET A 36 3.79 6.73 -12.89
N LYS A 37 2.56 7.19 -13.16
CA LYS A 37 2.03 7.41 -14.51
C LYS A 37 2.23 6.17 -15.39
N LEU A 38 1.82 5.01 -14.89
CA LEU A 38 1.99 3.77 -15.63
C LEU A 38 1.33 3.87 -17.02
N PRO A 39 1.91 3.24 -18.06
CA PRO A 39 1.37 3.29 -19.41
C PRO A 39 -0.08 2.75 -19.48
N VAL A 40 -0.85 3.30 -20.41
CA VAL A 40 -2.11 2.69 -20.81
C VAL A 40 -1.80 1.30 -21.38
N ASP A 41 -2.65 0.32 -21.06
CA ASP A 41 -2.49 -1.10 -21.39
C ASP A 41 -1.38 -1.87 -20.63
N ALA A 42 -0.65 -1.22 -19.73
CA ALA A 42 0.25 -1.93 -18.82
C ALA A 42 -0.52 -2.88 -17.90
N ALA A 43 0.03 -4.08 -17.67
CA ALA A 43 -0.56 -5.08 -16.79
C ALA A 43 0.21 -5.15 -15.48
N LEU A 44 -0.49 -4.93 -14.36
CA LEU A 44 0.04 -5.06 -13.01
C LEU A 44 -0.55 -6.33 -12.35
N SER A 45 0.32 -7.19 -11.84
CA SER A 45 -0.04 -8.37 -11.06
C SER A 45 0.62 -8.31 -9.69
N ILE A 46 -0.16 -8.59 -8.65
CA ILE A 46 0.31 -8.64 -7.26
C ILE A 46 -0.12 -9.98 -6.69
N ASN A 47 0.83 -10.78 -6.24
CA ASN A 47 0.58 -12.04 -5.53
C ASN A 47 1.31 -12.03 -4.19
N MET A 48 0.73 -12.67 -3.20
CA MET A 48 1.36 -12.82 -1.89
C MET A 48 0.92 -14.15 -1.28
N THR A 49 1.86 -14.88 -0.70
CA THR A 49 1.56 -16.06 0.11
C THR A 49 2.50 -16.07 1.30
N VAL A 50 1.92 -15.87 2.48
CA VAL A 50 2.62 -15.85 3.76
C VAL A 50 1.85 -16.73 4.75
N VAL A 51 2.57 -17.51 5.55
CA VAL A 51 1.96 -18.31 6.61
C VAL A 51 1.88 -17.44 7.86
N ILE A 52 0.66 -17.17 8.32
CA ILE A 52 0.45 -16.33 9.50
C ILE A 52 0.75 -17.10 10.77
N ASP A 53 1.57 -16.51 11.63
CA ASP A 53 1.86 -17.01 12.98
C ASP A 53 1.67 -15.93 14.05
N ALA A 54 2.05 -16.24 15.30
CA ALA A 54 1.87 -15.32 16.42
C ALA A 54 2.66 -14.01 16.28
N GLY A 55 3.82 -14.01 15.62
CA GLY A 55 4.65 -12.83 15.42
C GLY A 55 4.00 -11.78 14.52
N HIS A 56 3.14 -12.23 13.60
CA HIS A 56 2.42 -11.37 12.66
C HIS A 56 1.29 -10.53 13.28
N TYR A 57 0.93 -10.77 14.55
CA TYR A 57 -0.02 -9.92 15.28
C TYR A 57 0.65 -8.72 15.96
N ASP A 58 1.98 -8.70 16.06
CA ASP A 58 2.74 -7.58 16.61
C ASP A 58 3.23 -6.66 15.49
N VAL A 59 2.57 -5.51 15.33
CA VAL A 59 2.91 -4.50 14.31
C VAL A 59 4.30 -3.86 14.51
N SER A 60 4.92 -4.05 15.67
CA SER A 60 6.29 -3.60 15.94
C SER A 60 7.35 -4.66 15.62
N ASN A 61 6.94 -5.87 15.29
CA ASN A 61 7.83 -6.96 14.91
C ASN A 61 8.33 -6.77 13.47
N GLY A 62 9.56 -6.26 13.35
CA GLY A 62 10.21 -6.01 12.06
C GLY A 62 10.47 -7.27 11.24
N ASP A 63 10.66 -8.43 11.87
CA ASP A 63 10.88 -9.69 11.17
C ASP A 63 9.58 -10.15 10.50
N ALA A 64 8.46 -10.11 11.23
CA ALA A 64 7.14 -10.43 10.67
C ALA A 64 6.74 -9.47 9.53
N PHE A 65 7.06 -8.18 9.66
CA PHE A 65 6.93 -7.24 8.54
C PHE A 65 7.79 -7.66 7.35
N GLY A 66 9.05 -8.02 7.59
CA GLY A 66 9.99 -8.46 6.57
C GLY A 66 9.53 -9.71 5.83
N GLU A 67 8.92 -10.66 6.53
CA GLU A 67 8.32 -11.87 5.94
C GLU A 67 7.14 -11.54 5.03
N ILE A 68 6.19 -10.69 5.50
CA ILE A 68 5.07 -10.22 4.67
C ILE A 68 5.58 -9.50 3.43
N TYR A 69 6.51 -8.55 3.62
CA TYR A 69 7.07 -7.77 2.51
C TYR A 69 7.83 -8.65 1.51
N GLY A 70 8.66 -9.58 1.99
CA GLY A 70 9.41 -10.51 1.16
C GLY A 70 8.53 -11.50 0.42
N ALA A 71 7.33 -11.79 0.92
CA ALA A 71 6.35 -12.64 0.26
C ALA A 71 5.54 -11.91 -0.83
N MET A 72 5.59 -10.58 -0.91
CA MET A 72 4.90 -9.82 -1.96
C MET A 72 5.67 -9.90 -3.28
N ASP A 73 5.04 -10.53 -4.28
CA ASP A 73 5.51 -10.58 -5.65
C ASP A 73 4.72 -9.58 -6.51
N VAL A 74 5.38 -8.49 -6.91
CA VAL A 74 4.79 -7.42 -7.72
C VAL A 74 5.43 -7.44 -9.10
N ASN A 75 4.64 -7.80 -10.11
CA ASN A 75 5.08 -7.88 -11.49
C ASN A 75 4.38 -6.82 -12.34
N LEU A 76 5.17 -6.00 -13.03
CA LEU A 76 4.69 -4.98 -13.95
C LEU A 76 5.16 -5.30 -15.36
N GLN A 77 4.21 -5.52 -16.26
CA GLN A 77 4.46 -5.68 -17.69
C GLN A 77 4.13 -4.36 -18.38
N LEU A 78 5.15 -3.74 -18.98
CA LEU A 78 5.08 -2.44 -19.65
C LEU A 78 4.82 -2.57 -21.15
#